data_AF-A0A9D9LI36-F1
#
_entry.id   AF-A0A9D9LI36-F1
#
_cell.length_a   1.000
_cell.length_b   1.000
_cell.length_c   1.000
_cell.angle_alpha   90.00
_cell.angle_beta   90.00
_cell.angle_gamma   90.00
#
_symmetry.space_group_name_H-M   'P 1'
#
loop_
_entity.id
_entity.type
_entity.pdbx_description
1 polymer ?
#
loop_
_entity_poly.entity_id
_entity_poly.type
_entity_poly.pdbx_seq_one_letter_code
_entity_poly.pdbx_strand_id
1 'polypeptide(L)'
;MSFIKKTYETFRTSPVLRTLVWIVLAIVAMLIAAHYLMQLGTRHGARCAVPDFTGVAIGDAEHLAKKHDLEIIVNDSLYVPVYDGGIVLEQNPKADVAVKPGRKVYVTINSFAQKSVRIPYVTGYSLRQAKNNLEIAGLEIAELIYQSDMATNNVLEERFRDRVITRNDNIEAEAGSGITLVVGVSAESGAVSVPKVIGFPLKEAKSRLWEVGLNVGRIVYDEGIEVLDRKDARVYLQSPQQNKVLSLGQRVDLHLTLDPEKIEKQSAASDRAARRLESERELREAQITDSLMVIEEAYKAERRAADSLAAVARGEQYVPEGEVIAPVEEPATSEATEETTFFD
;
A
#
# COMPACT_ATOMS: atom_id res chain seq x y z
N MET A 1 88.89 -29.04 -16.71
CA MET A 1 89.73 -28.17 -15.84
C MET A 1 90.44 -27.02 -16.55
N SER A 2 90.63 -27.04 -17.88
CA SER A 2 91.34 -25.97 -18.63
C SER A 2 90.49 -24.68 -18.85
N PHE A 3 89.18 -24.80 -19.08
CA PHE A 3 88.30 -23.65 -19.32
C PHE A 3 88.17 -22.72 -18.10
N ILE A 4 88.05 -23.28 -16.90
CA ILE A 4 87.84 -22.52 -15.65
C ILE A 4 89.07 -21.67 -15.28
N LYS A 5 90.29 -22.16 -15.55
CA LYS A 5 91.52 -21.39 -15.34
C LYS A 5 91.69 -20.27 -16.37
N LYS A 6 91.34 -20.53 -17.64
CA LYS A 6 91.44 -19.52 -18.71
C LYS A 6 90.43 -18.38 -18.52
N THR A 7 89.22 -18.69 -18.05
CA THR A 7 88.23 -17.67 -17.66
C THR A 7 88.67 -16.84 -16.45
N TYR A 8 89.45 -17.41 -15.54
CA TYR A 8 89.95 -16.72 -14.34
C TYR A 8 91.07 -15.70 -14.66
N GLU A 9 91.94 -15.98 -15.63
CA GLU A 9 93.02 -15.04 -16.01
C GLU A 9 92.54 -13.85 -16.87
N THR A 10 91.59 -14.07 -17.78
CA THR A 10 90.92 -12.97 -18.52
C THR A 10 90.07 -12.08 -17.59
N PHE A 11 89.60 -12.66 -16.48
CA PHE A 11 88.82 -11.96 -15.45
C PHE A 11 89.67 -11.06 -14.55
N ARG A 12 90.95 -11.37 -14.35
CA ARG A 12 91.86 -10.58 -13.51
C ARG A 12 92.48 -9.36 -14.22
N THR A 13 92.48 -9.35 -15.55
CA THR A 13 93.24 -8.39 -16.37
C THR A 13 92.40 -7.32 -17.06
N SER A 14 91.08 -7.52 -17.20
CA SER A 14 90.18 -6.57 -17.88
C SER A 14 89.38 -5.70 -16.90
N PRO A 15 89.55 -4.36 -16.91
CA PRO A 15 88.82 -3.48 -15.99
C PRO A 15 87.30 -3.54 -16.20
N VAL A 16 86.86 -3.79 -17.44
CA VAL A 16 85.43 -3.87 -17.84
C VAL A 16 84.71 -5.04 -17.16
N LEU A 17 85.34 -6.22 -17.08
CA LEU A 17 84.69 -7.42 -16.52
C LEU A 17 84.51 -7.31 -15.00
N ARG A 18 85.44 -6.64 -14.32
CA ARG A 18 85.32 -6.31 -12.89
C ARG A 18 84.15 -5.37 -12.64
N THR A 19 83.97 -4.32 -13.45
CA THR A 19 82.81 -3.41 -13.34
C THR A 19 81.49 -4.14 -13.61
N LEU A 20 81.47 -5.05 -14.59
CA LEU A 20 80.30 -5.84 -14.93
C LEU A 20 79.88 -6.76 -13.78
N VAL A 21 80.84 -7.36 -13.08
CA VAL A 21 80.58 -8.17 -11.86
C VAL A 21 80.02 -7.31 -10.73
N TRP A 22 80.57 -6.11 -10.50
CA TRP A 22 80.01 -5.18 -9.50
C TRP A 22 78.59 -4.73 -9.83
N ILE A 23 78.29 -4.49 -11.11
CA ILE A 23 76.93 -4.17 -11.58
C ILE A 23 75.98 -5.33 -11.31
N VAL A 24 76.37 -6.56 -11.67
CA VAL A 24 75.56 -7.76 -11.41
C VAL A 24 75.33 -7.94 -9.90
N LEU A 25 76.38 -7.76 -9.09
CA LEU A 25 76.27 -7.88 -7.63
C LEU A 25 75.36 -6.80 -7.03
N ALA A 26 75.43 -5.56 -7.53
CA ALA A 26 74.55 -4.47 -7.11
C ALA A 26 73.10 -4.71 -7.51
N ILE A 27 72.84 -5.25 -8.71
CA ILE A 27 71.49 -5.63 -9.15
C ILE A 27 70.94 -6.74 -8.26
N VAL A 28 71.72 -7.78 -7.96
CA VAL A 28 71.32 -8.86 -7.07
C VAL A 28 71.04 -8.34 -5.66
N ALA A 29 71.90 -7.48 -5.11
CA ALA A 29 71.67 -6.85 -3.82
C ALA A 29 70.39 -5.99 -3.80
N MET A 30 70.13 -5.23 -4.88
CA MET A 30 68.91 -4.44 -5.02
C MET A 30 67.65 -5.30 -5.11
N LEU A 31 67.70 -6.43 -5.82
CA LEU A 31 66.58 -7.39 -5.89
C LEU A 31 66.31 -8.05 -4.54
N ILE A 32 67.35 -8.41 -3.79
CA ILE A 32 67.23 -8.96 -2.43
C ILE A 32 66.62 -7.90 -1.49
N ALA A 33 67.15 -6.67 -1.52
CA ALA A 33 66.63 -5.57 -0.72
C ALA A 33 65.16 -5.28 -1.03
N ALA A 34 64.78 -5.22 -2.32
CA ALA A 34 63.40 -5.03 -2.75
C ALA A 34 62.49 -6.17 -2.28
N HIS A 35 62.96 -7.43 -2.34
CA HIS A 35 62.22 -8.58 -1.85
C HIS A 35 61.93 -8.49 -0.35
N TYR A 36 62.94 -8.18 0.48
CA TYR A 36 62.76 -8.01 1.92
C TYR A 36 61.91 -6.78 2.27
N LEU A 37 62.05 -5.68 1.53
CA LEU A 37 61.24 -4.48 1.72
C LEU A 37 59.74 -4.76 1.44
N MET A 38 59.46 -5.55 0.39
CA MET A 38 58.10 -6.00 0.07
C MET A 38 57.56 -6.95 1.13
N GLN A 39 58.37 -7.85 1.69
CA GLN A 39 57.95 -8.72 2.79
C GLN A 39 57.61 -7.94 4.07
N LEU A 40 58.40 -6.91 4.40
CA LEU A 40 58.18 -6.06 5.58
C LEU A 40 56.90 -5.21 5.43
N GLY A 41 56.64 -4.68 4.23
CA GLY A 41 55.49 -3.81 3.96
C GLY A 41 54.16 -4.55 3.75
N THR A 42 54.18 -5.79 3.24
CA THR A 42 52.93 -6.46 2.80
C THR A 42 52.37 -7.51 3.76
N ARG A 43 53.04 -7.79 4.89
CA ARG A 43 52.67 -8.83 5.88
C ARG A 43 52.20 -10.12 5.17
N HIS A 44 53.04 -10.64 4.28
CA HIS A 44 52.71 -11.81 3.48
C HIS A 44 52.55 -13.05 4.39
N GLY A 45 51.35 -13.62 4.44
CA GLY A 45 51.09 -14.92 5.09
C GLY A 45 50.22 -14.91 6.35
N ALA A 46 50.01 -13.77 7.01
CA ALA A 46 49.07 -13.70 8.12
C ALA A 46 47.63 -13.69 7.57
N ARG A 47 46.90 -14.79 7.78
CA ARG A 47 45.49 -14.94 7.42
C ARG A 47 44.72 -15.33 8.67
N CYS A 48 43.68 -14.58 8.99
CA CYS A 48 42.71 -14.93 10.02
C CYS A 48 41.39 -15.31 9.33
N ALA A 49 40.76 -16.38 9.77
CA ALA A 49 39.38 -16.68 9.37
C ALA A 49 38.45 -15.67 10.05
N VAL A 50 37.48 -15.14 9.30
CA VAL A 50 36.46 -14.24 9.85
C VAL A 50 35.45 -15.08 10.66
N PRO A 51 35.26 -14.82 11.96
CA PRO A 51 34.21 -15.46 12.74
C PRO A 51 32.81 -15.16 12.19
N ASP A 52 31.84 -16.00 12.52
CA ASP A 52 30.44 -15.67 12.31
C ASP A 52 29.97 -14.73 13.42
N PHE A 53 29.56 -13.54 13.02
CA PHE A 53 28.99 -12.50 13.87
C PHE A 53 27.47 -12.45 13.73
N THR A 54 26.86 -13.16 12.77
CA THR A 54 25.40 -13.15 12.58
C THR A 54 24.69 -13.69 13.82
N GLY A 55 23.64 -12.96 14.26
CA GLY A 55 22.88 -13.27 15.48
C GLY A 55 23.55 -12.86 16.78
N VAL A 56 24.78 -12.34 16.74
CA VAL A 56 25.51 -11.85 17.92
C VAL A 56 25.20 -10.37 18.14
N ALA A 57 25.11 -9.95 19.40
CA ALA A 57 24.97 -8.54 19.77
C ALA A 57 26.24 -7.75 19.36
N ILE A 58 26.08 -6.52 18.88
CA ILE A 58 27.18 -5.71 18.35
C ILE A 58 28.35 -5.54 19.34
N GLY A 59 28.06 -5.40 20.64
CA GLY A 59 29.11 -5.30 21.66
C GLY A 59 29.95 -6.57 21.79
N ASP A 60 29.31 -7.75 21.74
CA ASP A 60 30.00 -9.04 21.78
C ASP A 60 30.73 -9.31 20.46
N ALA A 61 30.16 -8.90 19.32
CA ALA A 61 30.78 -8.99 18.02
C ALA A 61 32.07 -8.14 17.94
N GLU A 62 32.05 -6.92 18.48
CA GLU A 62 33.23 -6.07 18.57
C GLU A 62 34.34 -6.69 19.45
N HIS A 63 33.96 -7.30 20.57
CA HIS A 63 34.91 -8.00 21.44
C HIS A 63 35.52 -9.23 20.76
N LEU A 64 34.69 -10.03 20.08
CA LEU A 64 35.13 -11.20 19.32
C LEU A 64 36.04 -10.79 18.16
N ALA A 65 35.69 -9.73 17.42
CA ALA A 65 36.51 -9.21 16.33
C ALA A 65 37.88 -8.75 16.82
N LYS A 66 37.95 -7.98 17.93
CA LYS A 66 39.23 -7.55 18.52
C LYS A 66 40.12 -8.74 18.91
N LYS A 67 39.54 -9.84 19.38
CA LYS A 67 40.28 -11.09 19.70
C LYS A 67 40.89 -11.76 18.46
N HIS A 68 40.30 -11.54 17.29
CA HIS A 68 40.74 -12.09 16.00
C HIS A 68 41.50 -11.07 15.14
N ASP A 69 41.97 -9.95 15.72
CA ASP A 69 42.60 -8.83 15.01
C ASP A 69 41.72 -8.27 13.87
N LEU A 70 40.40 -8.22 14.06
CA LEU A 70 39.43 -7.67 13.12
C LEU A 70 38.78 -6.41 13.70
N GLU A 71 38.33 -5.52 12.82
CA GLU A 71 37.62 -4.29 13.18
C GLU A 71 36.18 -4.37 12.66
N ILE A 72 35.18 -4.30 13.53
CA ILE A 72 33.78 -4.22 13.11
C ILE A 72 33.44 -2.77 12.73
N ILE A 73 32.77 -2.59 11.59
CA ILE A 73 32.18 -1.31 11.19
C ILE A 73 30.71 -1.54 10.89
N VAL A 74 29.83 -0.84 11.59
CA VAL A 74 28.41 -0.81 11.25
C VAL A 74 28.24 -0.01 9.95
N ASN A 75 27.85 -0.68 8.88
CA ASN A 75 27.64 -0.07 7.57
C ASN A 75 26.20 0.38 7.37
N ASP A 76 25.26 -0.45 7.83
CA ASP A 76 23.83 -0.21 7.66
C ASP A 76 23.05 -0.75 8.86
N SER A 77 21.80 -0.32 9.00
CA SER A 77 20.86 -0.83 10.00
C SER A 77 19.50 -1.05 9.38
N LEU A 78 18.95 -2.25 9.57
CA LEU A 78 17.59 -2.60 9.15
C LEU A 78 16.73 -2.83 10.38
N TYR A 79 15.44 -2.53 10.33
CA TYR A 79 14.54 -2.86 11.43
C TYR A 79 13.72 -4.09 11.06
N VAL A 80 13.95 -5.18 11.79
CA VAL A 80 13.22 -6.44 11.66
C VAL A 80 12.60 -6.75 13.04
N PRO A 81 11.27 -6.69 13.18
CA PRO A 81 10.59 -6.83 14.48
C PRO A 81 10.82 -8.15 15.22
N VAL A 82 11.27 -9.19 14.51
CA VAL A 82 11.52 -10.53 15.07
C VAL A 82 12.84 -10.58 15.85
N TYR A 83 13.74 -9.64 15.56
CA TYR A 83 15.09 -9.62 16.10
C TYR A 83 15.24 -8.50 17.14
N ASP A 84 16.13 -8.71 18.11
CA ASP A 84 16.45 -7.69 19.11
C ASP A 84 17.30 -6.57 18.51
N GLY A 85 17.19 -5.37 19.07
CA GLY A 85 18.00 -4.22 18.65
C GLY A 85 19.50 -4.46 18.87
N GLY A 86 20.32 -4.13 17.89
CA GLY A 86 21.77 -4.21 17.97
C GLY A 86 22.36 -5.59 17.65
N ILE A 87 21.56 -6.59 17.25
CA ILE A 87 22.11 -7.85 16.74
C ILE A 87 22.62 -7.68 15.31
N VAL A 88 23.66 -8.41 14.94
CA VAL A 88 24.16 -8.42 13.55
C VAL A 88 23.25 -9.32 12.70
N LEU A 89 22.69 -8.75 11.64
CA LEU A 89 21.85 -9.46 10.66
C LEU A 89 22.70 -10.03 9.54
N GLU A 90 23.66 -9.24 9.04
CA GLU A 90 24.52 -9.61 7.93
C GLU A 90 25.94 -9.10 8.17
N GLN A 91 26.92 -9.82 7.64
CA GLN A 91 28.32 -9.44 7.65
C GLN A 91 28.97 -9.54 6.28
N ASN A 92 29.97 -8.70 6.05
CA ASN A 92 30.82 -8.73 4.89
C ASN A 92 32.26 -8.36 5.29
N PRO A 93 33.26 -9.25 5.16
CA PRO A 93 33.23 -10.56 4.49
C PRO A 93 32.41 -11.63 5.21
N LYS A 94 31.96 -12.65 4.46
CA LYS A 94 31.26 -13.81 5.01
C LYS A 94 32.12 -14.57 6.02
N ALA A 95 31.47 -15.31 6.92
CA ALA A 95 32.13 -16.18 7.88
C ALA A 95 33.09 -17.17 7.18
N ASP A 96 34.12 -17.58 7.91
CA ASP A 96 35.19 -18.50 7.50
C ASP A 96 36.08 -18.04 6.33
N VAL A 97 35.83 -16.84 5.77
CA VAL A 97 36.70 -16.26 4.74
C VAL A 97 38.03 -15.85 5.37
N ALA A 98 39.13 -16.27 4.74
CA ALA A 98 40.47 -15.90 5.18
C ALA A 98 40.79 -14.45 4.76
N VAL A 99 40.99 -13.58 5.75
CA VAL A 99 41.35 -12.17 5.55
C VAL A 99 42.69 -11.84 6.21
N LYS A 100 43.28 -10.70 5.85
CA LYS A 100 44.47 -10.20 6.55
C LYS A 100 44.06 -9.64 7.93
N PRO A 101 44.89 -9.79 8.97
CA PRO A 101 44.71 -9.08 10.23
C PRO A 101 44.59 -7.57 10.02
N GLY A 102 43.75 -6.93 10.82
CA GLY A 102 43.36 -5.52 10.71
C GLY A 102 42.32 -5.25 9.62
N ARG A 103 41.66 -6.29 9.09
CA ARG A 103 40.60 -6.11 8.10
C ARG A 103 39.32 -5.62 8.78
N LYS A 104 38.70 -4.63 8.14
CA LYS A 104 37.37 -4.12 8.47
C LYS A 104 36.31 -5.10 7.99
N VAL A 105 35.46 -5.54 8.92
CA VAL A 105 34.27 -6.36 8.68
C VAL A 105 33.08 -5.43 8.80
N TYR A 106 32.39 -5.23 7.68
CA TYR A 106 31.19 -4.41 7.62
C TYR A 106 30.00 -5.25 8.04
N VAL A 107 29.22 -4.75 8.99
CA VAL A 107 28.04 -5.44 9.49
C VAL A 107 26.80 -4.59 9.27
N THR A 108 25.69 -5.27 8.99
CA THR A 108 24.34 -4.70 9.02
C THR A 108 23.71 -5.14 10.32
N ILE A 109 23.30 -4.19 11.16
CA ILE A 109 22.67 -4.49 12.44
C ILE A 109 21.15 -4.35 12.37
N ASN A 110 20.47 -5.00 13.31
CA ASN A 110 19.09 -4.68 13.58
C ASN A 110 19.00 -3.35 14.33
N SER A 111 18.21 -2.41 13.84
CA SER A 111 18.04 -1.10 14.49
C SER A 111 17.34 -1.27 15.84
N PHE A 112 17.73 -0.47 16.83
CA PHE A 112 17.08 -0.45 18.14
C PHE A 112 15.64 0.07 18.08
N ALA A 113 15.34 0.90 17.10
CA ALA A 113 14.03 1.49 16.90
C ALA A 113 13.67 1.52 15.42
N GLN A 114 12.38 1.48 15.14
CA GLN A 114 11.87 1.72 13.80
C GLN A 114 12.23 3.13 13.35
N LYS A 115 12.49 3.30 12.06
CA LYS A 115 12.83 4.61 11.48
C LYS A 115 11.74 5.64 11.80
N SER A 116 12.12 6.73 12.47
CA SER A 116 11.22 7.87 12.69
C SER A 116 11.03 8.68 11.41
N VAL A 117 9.80 9.11 11.19
CA VAL A 117 9.38 9.97 10.08
C VAL A 117 8.59 11.15 10.64
N ARG A 118 8.74 12.32 10.01
CA ARG A 118 7.98 13.51 10.39
C ARG A 118 6.52 13.36 9.96
N ILE A 119 5.59 13.67 10.85
CA ILE A 119 4.17 13.68 10.52
C ILE A 119 3.86 14.93 9.66
N PRO A 120 3.37 14.78 8.42
CA PRO A 120 2.94 15.91 7.61
C PRO A 120 1.62 16.47 8.12
N TYR A 121 1.45 17.79 8.06
CA TYR A 121 0.19 18.46 8.41
C TYR A 121 -0.83 18.31 7.28
N VAL A 122 -1.91 17.56 7.51
CA VAL A 122 -2.95 17.25 6.51
C VAL A 122 -4.33 17.81 6.85
N THR A 123 -4.46 18.63 7.88
CA THR A 123 -5.72 19.34 8.20
C THR A 123 -6.08 20.34 7.09
N GLY A 124 -7.34 20.32 6.65
CA GLY A 124 -7.88 21.13 5.55
C GLY A 124 -7.71 20.50 4.16
N TYR A 125 -7.10 19.31 4.07
CA TYR A 125 -7.04 18.54 2.83
C TYR A 125 -8.22 17.58 2.71
N SER A 126 -8.55 17.17 1.49
CA SER A 126 -9.47 16.05 1.30
C SER A 126 -8.87 14.76 1.87
N LEU A 127 -9.71 13.84 2.35
CA LEU A 127 -9.32 12.55 2.89
C LEU A 127 -8.36 11.79 1.95
N ARG A 128 -8.61 11.84 0.64
CA ARG A 128 -7.75 11.22 -0.36
C ARG A 128 -6.35 11.85 -0.42
N GLN A 129 -6.27 13.17 -0.35
CA GLN A 129 -4.97 13.87 -0.32
C GLN A 129 -4.24 13.62 1.00
N ALA A 130 -4.96 13.68 2.13
CA ALA A 130 -4.42 13.40 3.45
C ALA A 130 -3.84 11.99 3.53
N LYS A 131 -4.61 10.99 3.09
CA LYS A 131 -4.16 9.60 2.94
C LYS A 131 -2.87 9.51 2.12
N ASN A 132 -2.83 10.10 0.93
CA ASN A 132 -1.65 10.03 0.06
C ASN A 132 -0.42 10.66 0.73
N ASN A 133 -0.58 11.81 1.38
CA ASN A 133 0.52 12.48 2.09
C ASN A 133 1.05 11.63 3.26
N LEU A 134 0.15 10.99 4.02
CA LEU A 134 0.52 10.07 5.10
C LEU A 134 1.24 8.83 4.56
N GLU A 135 0.71 8.19 3.52
CA GLU A 135 1.32 7.00 2.91
C GLU A 135 2.71 7.29 2.32
N ILE A 136 2.90 8.46 1.69
CA ILE A 136 4.20 8.91 1.17
C ILE A 136 5.20 9.14 2.31
N ALA A 137 4.74 9.70 3.43
CA ALA A 137 5.56 9.85 4.63
C ALA A 137 5.89 8.52 5.32
N GLY A 138 5.27 7.41 4.89
CA GLY A 138 5.41 6.09 5.49
C GLY A 138 4.56 5.92 6.76
N LEU A 139 3.47 6.68 6.90
CA LEU A 139 2.51 6.60 8.00
C LEU A 139 1.21 5.93 7.51
N GLU A 140 0.41 5.43 8.46
CA GLU A 140 -0.89 4.84 8.20
C GLU A 140 -2.02 5.69 8.81
N ILE A 141 -3.27 5.38 8.46
CA ILE A 141 -4.44 5.93 9.15
C ILE A 141 -4.85 4.94 10.25
N ALA A 142 -4.86 5.40 11.50
CA ALA A 142 -5.34 4.59 12.62
C ALA A 142 -6.86 4.45 12.61
N GLU A 143 -7.55 5.59 12.53
CA GLU A 143 -9.00 5.68 12.60
C GLU A 143 -9.50 6.96 11.92
N LEU A 144 -10.64 6.85 11.24
CA LEU A 144 -11.43 7.94 10.69
C LEU A 144 -12.60 8.21 11.62
N ILE A 145 -12.62 9.37 12.24
CA ILE A 145 -13.69 9.84 13.11
C ILE A 145 -14.52 10.85 12.33
N TYR A 146 -15.80 10.57 12.12
CA TYR A 146 -16.66 11.47 11.36
C TYR A 146 -17.38 12.47 12.27
N GLN A 147 -17.37 13.73 11.86
CA GLN A 147 -18.05 14.83 12.53
C GLN A 147 -18.92 15.58 11.54
N SER A 148 -20.08 16.05 12.00
CA SER A 148 -20.99 16.85 11.17
C SER A 148 -20.28 18.10 10.65
N ASP A 149 -20.22 18.23 9.33
CA ASP A 149 -19.62 19.38 8.64
C ASP A 149 -20.27 19.58 7.26
N MET A 150 -20.14 20.77 6.70
CA MET A 150 -20.69 21.06 5.37
C MET A 150 -19.90 20.36 4.25
N ALA A 151 -18.61 20.09 4.47
CA ALA A 151 -17.72 19.46 3.49
C ALA A 151 -17.46 17.98 3.85
N THR A 152 -18.13 17.08 3.15
CA THR A 152 -17.89 15.63 3.28
C THR A 152 -16.46 15.27 2.85
N ASN A 153 -15.81 14.40 3.63
CA ASN A 153 -14.45 13.91 3.37
C ASN A 153 -13.35 14.99 3.43
N ASN A 154 -13.58 16.12 4.09
CA ASN A 154 -12.53 17.09 4.41
C ASN A 154 -11.94 16.80 5.79
N VAL A 155 -10.61 16.83 5.95
CA VAL A 155 -9.96 16.62 7.25
C VAL A 155 -10.09 17.89 8.09
N LEU A 156 -10.79 17.78 9.20
CA LEU A 156 -11.00 18.88 10.15
C LEU A 156 -9.89 18.95 11.20
N GLU A 157 -9.37 17.79 11.58
CA GLU A 157 -8.34 17.66 12.61
C GLU A 157 -7.55 16.37 12.40
N GLU A 158 -6.28 16.39 12.77
CA GLU A 158 -5.42 15.21 12.81
C GLU A 158 -4.86 15.00 14.22
N ARG A 159 -4.79 13.74 14.65
CA ARG A 159 -4.35 13.36 15.99
C ARG A 159 -3.31 12.26 15.93
N PHE A 160 -2.30 12.38 16.79
CA PHE A 160 -1.34 11.32 17.05
C PHE A 160 -1.30 11.03 18.55
N ARG A 161 -1.62 9.78 18.95
CA ARG A 161 -1.67 9.34 20.36
C ARG A 161 -2.50 10.31 21.23
N ASP A 162 -3.70 10.64 20.78
CA ASP A 162 -4.66 11.57 21.42
C ASP A 162 -4.22 13.04 21.49
N ARG A 163 -3.04 13.38 20.95
CA ARG A 163 -2.60 14.78 20.79
C ARG A 163 -3.01 15.31 19.43
N VAL A 164 -3.70 16.45 19.42
CA VAL A 164 -3.98 17.22 18.21
C VAL A 164 -2.68 17.80 17.66
N ILE A 165 -2.46 17.63 16.36
CA ILE A 165 -1.29 18.19 15.67
C ILE A 165 -1.67 19.54 15.07
N THR A 166 -0.81 20.52 15.27
CA THR A 166 -0.95 21.86 14.69
C THR A 166 0.09 22.08 13.60
N ARG A 167 -0.13 23.08 12.73
CA ARG A 167 0.77 23.39 11.60
C ARG A 167 2.23 23.61 12.00
N ASN A 168 2.48 24.11 13.21
CA ASN A 168 3.82 24.44 13.70
C ASN A 168 4.47 23.29 14.46
N ASP A 169 3.77 22.18 14.66
CA ASP A 169 4.34 21.02 15.34
C ASP A 169 5.36 20.31 14.45
N ASN A 170 6.47 19.90 15.07
CA ASN A 170 7.48 19.05 14.46
C ASN A 170 7.51 17.71 15.20
N ILE A 171 6.40 16.98 15.12
CA ILE A 171 6.24 15.66 15.75
C ILE A 171 6.77 14.61 14.79
N GLU A 172 7.56 13.69 15.34
CA GLU A 172 8.02 12.50 14.64
C GLU A 172 7.27 11.28 15.19
N ALA A 173 6.98 10.34 14.30
CA ALA A 173 6.41 9.05 14.64
C ALA A 173 7.21 7.95 13.96
N GLU A 174 7.19 6.76 14.53
CA GLU A 174 7.79 5.59 13.89
C GLU A 174 7.06 5.32 12.55
N ALA A 175 7.80 5.00 11.49
CA ALA A 175 7.20 4.58 10.23
C ALA A 175 6.17 3.47 10.47
N GLY A 176 5.02 3.52 9.82
CA GLY A 176 3.90 2.62 10.04
C GLY A 176 2.99 3.01 11.20
N SER A 177 3.32 4.07 11.96
CA SER A 177 2.41 4.62 12.97
C SER A 177 1.11 5.11 12.35
N GLY A 178 0.01 4.87 13.03
CA GLY A 178 -1.31 5.31 12.61
C GLY A 178 -1.65 6.72 13.12
N ILE A 179 -2.15 7.57 12.22
CA ILE A 179 -2.70 8.90 12.51
C ILE A 179 -4.22 8.82 12.52
N THR A 180 -4.86 9.38 13.53
CA THR A 180 -6.33 9.48 13.59
C THR A 180 -6.77 10.76 12.91
N LEU A 181 -7.70 10.66 11.97
CA LEU A 181 -8.22 11.81 11.23
C LEU A 181 -9.67 12.05 11.62
N VAL A 182 -9.98 13.29 12.01
CA VAL A 182 -11.35 13.75 12.15
C VAL A 182 -11.78 14.34 10.81
N VAL A 183 -12.86 13.82 10.26
CA VAL A 183 -13.30 14.08 8.88
C VAL A 183 -14.74 14.58 8.88
N GLY A 184 -15.02 15.59 8.07
CA GLY A 184 -16.37 16.12 7.87
C GLY A 184 -17.32 15.15 7.18
N VAL A 185 -18.59 15.13 7.58
CA VAL A 185 -19.68 14.46 6.89
C VAL A 185 -20.91 15.36 6.84
N SER A 186 -21.47 15.56 5.64
CA SER A 186 -22.75 16.24 5.45
C SER A 186 -23.93 15.31 5.75
N ALA A 187 -25.09 15.88 6.08
CA ALA A 187 -26.29 15.11 6.42
C ALA A 187 -26.78 14.18 5.27
N GLU A 188 -26.42 14.47 4.03
CA GLU A 188 -26.89 13.76 2.84
C GLU A 188 -25.93 12.67 2.35
N SER A 189 -24.67 12.66 2.84
CA SER A 189 -23.58 11.84 2.27
C SER A 189 -23.04 10.79 3.24
N GLY A 190 -23.90 10.28 4.13
CA GLY A 190 -23.50 9.37 5.21
C GLY A 190 -23.28 7.90 4.82
N ALA A 191 -23.65 7.48 3.60
CA ALA A 191 -23.70 6.07 3.20
C ALA A 191 -22.69 5.74 2.10
N VAL A 192 -21.93 4.66 2.29
CA VAL A 192 -20.91 4.18 1.34
C VAL A 192 -20.98 2.66 1.16
N SER A 193 -20.64 2.19 -0.02
CA SER A 193 -20.63 0.78 -0.35
C SER A 193 -19.27 0.15 -0.02
N VAL A 194 -19.28 -1.01 0.63
CA VAL A 194 -18.05 -1.75 0.96
C VAL A 194 -17.41 -2.27 -0.34
N PRO A 195 -16.14 -1.92 -0.65
CA PRO A 195 -15.46 -2.43 -1.82
C PRO A 195 -15.03 -3.89 -1.63
N LYS A 196 -14.78 -4.57 -2.75
CA LYS A 196 -14.12 -5.88 -2.74
C LYS A 196 -12.63 -5.70 -2.42
N VAL A 197 -12.20 -6.25 -1.30
CA VAL A 197 -10.78 -6.27 -0.88
C VAL A 197 -10.19 -7.68 -0.85
N ILE A 198 -10.99 -8.71 -1.13
CA ILE A 198 -10.51 -10.09 -1.24
C ILE A 198 -9.50 -10.24 -2.39
N GLY A 199 -8.38 -10.90 -2.11
CA GLY A 199 -7.25 -11.12 -3.03
C GLY A 199 -6.14 -10.08 -2.93
N PHE A 200 -6.42 -8.94 -2.28
CA PHE A 200 -5.43 -7.87 -2.12
C PHE A 200 -4.56 -8.06 -0.87
N PRO A 201 -3.30 -7.60 -0.90
CA PRO A 201 -2.45 -7.56 0.30
C PRO A 201 -3.01 -6.55 1.31
N LEU A 202 -2.63 -6.72 2.59
CA LEU A 202 -3.18 -5.90 3.70
C LEU A 202 -3.08 -4.40 3.41
N LYS A 203 -1.91 -3.93 2.96
CA LYS A 203 -1.67 -2.51 2.68
C LYS A 203 -2.66 -1.97 1.66
N GLU A 204 -2.88 -2.68 0.57
CA GLU A 204 -3.80 -2.27 -0.48
C GLU A 204 -5.27 -2.35 -0.02
N ALA A 205 -5.62 -3.38 0.75
CA ALA A 205 -6.96 -3.51 1.34
C ALA A 205 -7.29 -2.33 2.27
N LYS A 206 -6.37 -1.96 3.18
CA LYS A 206 -6.51 -0.77 4.03
C LYS A 206 -6.69 0.50 3.19
N SER A 207 -5.83 0.68 2.20
CA SER A 207 -5.81 1.82 1.28
C SER A 207 -7.15 2.00 0.55
N ARG A 208 -7.76 0.90 0.08
CA ARG A 208 -9.08 0.89 -0.59
C ARG A 208 -10.23 1.19 0.38
N LEU A 209 -10.15 0.73 1.63
CA LEU A 209 -11.17 1.01 2.65
C LEU A 209 -11.16 2.49 3.07
N TRP A 210 -9.98 3.07 3.29
CA TRP A 210 -9.88 4.49 3.64
C TRP A 210 -10.32 5.40 2.49
N GLU A 211 -10.11 5.00 1.23
CA GLU A 211 -10.56 5.76 0.05
C GLU A 211 -12.07 5.96 -0.01
N VAL A 212 -12.83 4.97 0.46
CA VAL A 212 -14.29 5.05 0.55
C VAL A 212 -14.77 5.58 1.90
N GLY A 213 -13.86 5.95 2.81
CA GLY A 213 -14.21 6.48 4.13
C GLY A 213 -14.60 5.42 5.17
N LEU A 214 -14.14 4.18 5.00
CA LEU A 214 -14.35 3.10 5.96
C LEU A 214 -13.10 2.87 6.81
N ASN A 215 -13.32 2.42 8.04
CA ASN A 215 -12.27 2.03 8.95
C ASN A 215 -11.90 0.56 8.80
N VAL A 216 -10.66 0.24 9.14
CA VAL A 216 -10.19 -1.14 9.21
C VAL A 216 -10.49 -1.65 10.62
N GLY A 217 -11.19 -2.78 10.70
CA GLY A 217 -11.56 -3.41 11.95
C GLY A 217 -10.48 -4.37 12.45
N ARG A 218 -10.91 -5.54 12.89
CA ARG A 218 -10.04 -6.62 13.33
C ARG A 218 -9.29 -7.22 12.15
N ILE A 219 -7.98 -7.40 12.32
CA ILE A 219 -7.12 -8.09 11.36
C ILE A 219 -6.75 -9.46 11.97
N VAL A 220 -7.13 -10.54 11.29
CA VAL A 220 -6.86 -11.92 11.73
C VAL A 220 -6.01 -12.63 10.69
N TYR A 221 -4.91 -13.25 11.11
CA TYR A 221 -4.09 -14.08 10.24
C TYR A 221 -4.47 -15.55 10.42
N ASP A 222 -4.49 -16.29 9.32
CA ASP A 222 -4.65 -17.74 9.30
C ASP A 222 -3.50 -18.44 10.03
N GLU A 223 -3.72 -19.70 10.41
CA GLU A 223 -2.73 -20.49 11.14
C GLU A 223 -1.45 -20.69 10.32
N GLY A 224 -0.29 -20.67 10.99
CA GLY A 224 1.01 -20.91 10.36
C GLY A 224 1.66 -19.69 9.67
N ILE A 225 1.08 -18.49 9.79
CA ILE A 225 1.68 -17.27 9.23
C ILE A 225 2.66 -16.65 10.23
N GLU A 226 3.95 -16.76 9.92
CA GLU A 226 5.01 -16.07 10.67
C GLU A 226 5.06 -14.57 10.34
N VAL A 227 5.70 -13.77 11.20
CA VAL A 227 5.81 -12.31 11.03
C VAL A 227 6.47 -11.94 9.69
N LEU A 228 7.43 -12.76 9.24
CA LEU A 228 8.17 -12.58 7.99
C LEU A 228 7.28 -12.77 6.74
N ASP A 229 6.28 -13.63 6.83
CA ASP A 229 5.40 -14.01 5.72
C ASP A 229 4.13 -13.15 5.64
N ARG A 230 3.85 -12.33 6.68
CA ARG A 230 2.68 -11.45 6.73
C ARG A 230 2.57 -10.48 5.54
N LYS A 231 3.69 -10.12 4.93
CA LYS A 231 3.74 -9.23 3.75
C LYS A 231 3.15 -9.88 2.50
N ASP A 232 3.22 -11.20 2.40
CA ASP A 232 2.76 -11.98 1.25
C ASP A 232 1.32 -12.48 1.45
N ALA A 233 0.82 -12.42 2.68
CA ALA A 233 -0.56 -12.76 3.02
C ALA A 233 -1.56 -11.81 2.35
N ARG A 234 -2.66 -12.40 1.87
CA ARG A 234 -3.73 -11.69 1.16
C ARG A 234 -5.05 -11.88 1.88
N VAL A 235 -5.93 -10.89 1.76
CA VAL A 235 -7.27 -10.97 2.33
C VAL A 235 -8.06 -12.08 1.64
N TYR A 236 -8.55 -13.06 2.39
CA TYR A 236 -9.46 -14.09 1.88
C TYR A 236 -10.89 -13.89 2.36
N LEU A 237 -11.08 -13.24 3.51
CA LEU A 237 -12.41 -12.96 4.04
C LEU A 237 -12.47 -11.51 4.51
N GLN A 238 -13.57 -10.85 4.17
CA GLN A 238 -13.93 -9.53 4.68
C GLN A 238 -15.32 -9.59 5.32
N SER A 239 -15.50 -8.83 6.39
CA SER A 239 -16.80 -8.65 7.03
C SER A 239 -16.96 -7.19 7.44
N PRO A 240 -17.97 -6.45 6.95
CA PRO A 240 -19.05 -6.94 6.10
C PRO A 240 -18.65 -7.22 4.63
N GLN A 241 -19.52 -7.94 3.90
CA GLN A 241 -19.30 -8.32 2.50
C GLN A 241 -19.34 -7.13 1.55
N GLN A 242 -18.75 -7.28 0.37
CA GLN A 242 -18.75 -6.27 -0.68
C GLN A 242 -20.18 -5.85 -1.06
N ASN A 243 -20.35 -4.64 -1.58
CA ASN A 243 -21.61 -4.00 -1.95
C ASN A 243 -22.57 -3.71 -0.80
N LYS A 244 -22.30 -4.18 0.43
CA LYS A 244 -23.09 -3.77 1.60
C LYS A 244 -22.89 -2.28 1.84
N VAL A 245 -23.99 -1.56 2.05
CA VAL A 245 -23.96 -0.14 2.37
C VAL A 245 -23.76 0.00 3.87
N LEU A 246 -22.75 0.77 4.24
CA LEU A 246 -22.39 1.11 5.60
C LEU A 246 -22.37 2.63 5.76
N SER A 247 -22.44 3.07 7.00
CA SER A 247 -22.18 4.48 7.30
C SER A 247 -20.69 4.78 7.24
N LEU A 248 -20.33 6.00 6.87
CA LEU A 248 -18.96 6.50 6.96
C LEU A 248 -18.36 6.24 8.35
N GLY A 249 -17.11 5.79 8.40
CA GLY A 249 -16.40 5.45 9.63
C GLY A 249 -16.72 4.08 10.21
N GLN A 250 -17.67 3.33 9.65
CA GLN A 250 -17.86 1.94 10.05
C GLN A 250 -16.66 1.08 9.68
N ARG A 251 -16.49 0.00 10.45
CA ARG A 251 -15.32 -0.88 10.38
C ARG A 251 -15.57 -2.08 9.48
N VAL A 252 -14.53 -2.50 8.78
CA VAL A 252 -14.48 -3.75 8.01
C VAL A 252 -13.36 -4.63 8.56
N ASP A 253 -13.73 -5.79 9.09
CA ASP A 253 -12.82 -6.82 9.58
C ASP A 253 -12.23 -7.60 8.40
N LEU A 254 -10.95 -7.95 8.51
CA LEU A 254 -10.17 -8.60 7.45
C LEU A 254 -9.50 -9.86 8.00
N HIS A 255 -9.60 -10.96 7.26
CA HIS A 255 -8.84 -12.16 7.52
C HIS A 255 -7.88 -12.43 6.36
N LEU A 256 -6.63 -12.76 6.69
CA LEU A 256 -5.55 -12.94 5.73
C LEU A 256 -5.03 -14.38 5.76
N THR A 257 -4.69 -14.90 4.58
CA THR A 257 -4.12 -16.23 4.39
C THR A 257 -3.02 -16.20 3.32
N LEU A 258 -2.16 -17.21 3.33
CA LEU A 258 -1.20 -17.49 2.25
C LEU A 258 -1.77 -18.51 1.25
N ASP A 259 -2.88 -19.17 1.58
CA ASP A 259 -3.50 -20.22 0.77
C ASP A 259 -4.31 -19.62 -0.42
N PRO A 260 -3.87 -19.81 -1.67
CA PRO A 260 -4.57 -19.28 -2.84
C PRO A 260 -5.95 -19.91 -3.05
N GLU A 261 -6.16 -21.18 -2.70
CA GLU A 261 -7.43 -21.88 -2.92
C GLU A 261 -8.53 -21.29 -2.02
N LYS A 262 -8.20 -20.98 -0.77
CA LYS A 262 -9.10 -20.27 0.15
C LYS A 262 -9.52 -18.91 -0.42
N ILE A 263 -8.59 -18.16 -0.99
CA ILE A 263 -8.84 -16.84 -1.57
C ILE A 263 -9.81 -16.95 -2.75
N GLU A 264 -9.56 -17.86 -3.69
CA GLU A 264 -10.43 -18.05 -4.86
C GLU A 264 -11.85 -18.45 -4.47
N LYS A 265 -11.98 -19.42 -3.56
CA LYS A 265 -13.27 -19.90 -3.06
C LYS A 265 -14.08 -18.78 -2.41
N GLN A 266 -13.45 -17.96 -1.57
CA GLN A 266 -14.12 -16.85 -0.90
C GLN A 266 -14.40 -15.68 -1.83
N SER A 267 -13.52 -15.40 -2.78
CA SER A 267 -13.76 -14.39 -3.83
C SER A 267 -15.03 -14.72 -4.62
N ALA A 268 -15.17 -15.99 -5.07
CA ALA A 268 -16.37 -16.45 -5.77
C ALA A 268 -17.62 -16.47 -4.87
N ALA A 269 -17.48 -16.73 -3.57
CA ALA A 269 -18.58 -16.62 -2.62
C ALA A 269 -19.04 -15.15 -2.44
N SER A 270 -18.09 -14.21 -2.32
CA SER A 270 -18.35 -12.78 -2.22
C SER A 270 -19.05 -12.24 -3.47
N ASP A 271 -18.61 -12.65 -4.67
CA ASP A 271 -19.24 -12.23 -5.93
C ASP A 271 -20.68 -12.72 -6.06
N ARG A 272 -20.94 -13.96 -5.65
CA ARG A 272 -22.32 -14.49 -5.60
C ARG A 272 -23.19 -13.75 -4.59
N ALA A 273 -22.65 -13.42 -3.42
CA ALA A 273 -23.38 -12.68 -2.40
C ALA A 273 -23.68 -11.25 -2.84
N ALA A 274 -22.73 -10.59 -3.50
CA ALA A 274 -22.90 -9.24 -4.04
C ALA A 274 -24.01 -9.16 -5.08
N ARG A 275 -24.05 -10.11 -6.03
CA ARG A 275 -25.12 -10.19 -7.03
C ARG A 275 -26.50 -10.39 -6.40
N ARG A 276 -26.59 -11.20 -5.35
CA ARG A 276 -27.85 -11.39 -4.60
C ARG A 276 -28.29 -10.08 -3.95
N LEU A 277 -27.39 -9.42 -3.25
CA LEU A 277 -27.69 -8.14 -2.58
C LEU A 277 -28.12 -7.06 -3.57
N GLU A 278 -27.48 -7.00 -4.73
CA GLU A 278 -27.84 -6.09 -5.81
C GLU A 278 -29.25 -6.39 -6.35
N SER A 279 -29.55 -7.65 -6.68
CA SER A 279 -30.89 -8.06 -7.12
C SER A 279 -31.98 -7.79 -6.09
N GLU A 280 -31.69 -7.97 -4.79
CA GLU A 280 -32.62 -7.66 -3.71
C GLU A 280 -32.90 -6.16 -3.60
N ARG A 281 -31.89 -5.31 -3.86
CA ARG A 281 -32.07 -3.85 -3.88
C ARG A 281 -32.91 -3.41 -5.07
N GLU A 282 -32.61 -3.92 -6.26
CA GLU A 282 -33.38 -3.61 -7.47
C GLU A 282 -34.86 -3.99 -7.30
N LEU A 283 -35.13 -5.17 -6.74
CA LEU A 283 -36.49 -5.60 -6.40
C LEU A 283 -37.17 -4.64 -5.41
N ARG A 284 -36.44 -4.19 -4.39
CA ARG A 284 -36.98 -3.26 -3.39
C ARG A 284 -37.25 -1.88 -3.98
N GLU A 285 -36.36 -1.37 -4.82
CA GLU A 285 -36.52 -0.10 -5.52
C GLU A 285 -37.68 -0.15 -6.51
N ALA A 286 -37.85 -1.26 -7.22
CA ALA A 286 -39.01 -1.49 -8.08
C ALA A 286 -40.32 -1.50 -7.28
N GLN A 287 -40.36 -2.19 -6.13
CA GLN A 287 -41.52 -2.21 -5.24
C GLN A 287 -41.87 -0.83 -4.68
N ILE A 288 -40.85 -0.04 -4.31
CA ILE A 288 -41.05 1.34 -3.84
C ILE A 288 -41.61 2.19 -4.98
N THR A 289 -41.06 2.08 -6.18
CA THR A 289 -41.51 2.84 -7.36
C THR A 289 -42.94 2.49 -7.72
N ASP A 290 -43.30 1.21 -7.76
CA ASP A 290 -44.66 0.73 -8.01
C ASP A 290 -45.63 1.27 -6.95
N SER A 291 -45.26 1.19 -5.67
CA SER A 291 -46.06 1.74 -4.56
C SER A 291 -46.25 3.26 -4.68
N LEU A 292 -45.21 4.00 -5.09
CA LEU A 292 -45.29 5.44 -5.31
C LEU A 292 -46.19 5.79 -6.50
N MET A 293 -46.16 5.01 -7.59
CA MET A 293 -47.06 5.22 -8.74
C MET A 293 -48.52 5.03 -8.33
N VAL A 294 -48.84 3.99 -7.55
CA VAL A 294 -50.21 3.77 -7.04
C VAL A 294 -50.69 4.95 -6.20
N ILE A 295 -49.82 5.50 -5.33
CA ILE A 295 -50.15 6.67 -4.51
C ILE A 295 -50.35 7.91 -5.39
N GLU A 296 -49.50 8.13 -6.38
CA GLU A 296 -49.61 9.27 -7.30
C GLU A 296 -50.88 9.21 -8.15
N GLU A 297 -51.26 8.02 -8.63
CA GLU A 297 -52.52 7.81 -9.34
C GLU A 297 -53.74 8.07 -8.46
N ALA A 298 -53.73 7.57 -7.21
CA ALA A 298 -54.80 7.83 -6.25
C ALA A 298 -54.96 9.33 -5.95
N TYR A 299 -53.84 10.04 -5.73
CA TYR A 299 -53.84 11.48 -5.49
C TYR A 299 -54.37 12.26 -6.71
N LYS A 300 -53.96 11.88 -7.93
CA LYS A 300 -54.50 12.46 -9.18
C LYS A 300 -56.00 12.22 -9.31
N ALA A 301 -56.49 11.03 -8.96
CA ALA A 301 -57.90 10.70 -9.00
C ALA A 301 -58.73 11.51 -7.98
N GLU A 302 -58.26 11.64 -6.74
CA GLU A 302 -58.89 12.49 -5.72
C GLU A 302 -58.96 13.96 -6.16
N ARG A 303 -57.87 14.47 -6.73
CA ARG A 303 -57.83 15.84 -7.26
C ARG A 303 -58.82 16.06 -8.39
N ARG A 304 -58.89 15.13 -9.36
CA ARG A 304 -59.90 15.16 -10.43
C ARG A 304 -61.33 15.14 -9.88
N ALA A 305 -61.59 14.30 -8.88
CA ALA A 305 -62.91 14.24 -8.23
C ALA A 305 -63.26 15.57 -7.54
N ALA A 306 -62.32 16.17 -6.81
CA ALA A 306 -62.50 17.48 -6.18
C ALA A 306 -62.74 18.60 -7.21
N ASP A 307 -61.97 18.62 -8.29
CA ASP A 307 -62.12 19.61 -9.37
C ASP A 307 -63.47 19.45 -10.10
N SER A 308 -63.92 18.20 -10.30
CA SER A 308 -65.24 17.91 -10.89
C SER A 308 -66.39 18.40 -10.00
N LEU A 309 -66.29 18.18 -8.68
CA LEU A 309 -67.26 18.67 -7.71
C LEU A 309 -67.29 20.20 -7.66
N ALA A 310 -66.12 20.86 -7.75
CA ALA A 310 -66.01 22.30 -7.80
C ALA A 310 -66.61 22.88 -9.09
N ALA A 311 -66.41 22.25 -10.25
CA ALA A 311 -67.00 22.67 -11.53
C ALA A 311 -68.53 22.53 -11.50
N VAL A 312 -69.06 21.42 -10.97
CA VAL A 312 -70.50 21.22 -10.78
C VAL A 312 -71.10 22.29 -9.86
N ALA A 313 -70.41 22.64 -8.76
CA ALA A 313 -70.85 23.70 -7.85
C ALA A 313 -70.88 25.10 -8.51
N ARG A 314 -70.06 25.33 -9.54
CA ARG A 314 -70.06 26.56 -10.35
C ARG A 314 -71.03 26.55 -11.53
N GLY A 315 -71.71 25.43 -11.79
CA GLY A 315 -72.60 25.27 -12.95
C GLY A 315 -71.85 25.11 -14.29
N GLU A 316 -70.56 24.77 -14.24
CA GLU A 316 -69.70 24.59 -15.41
C GLU A 316 -69.58 23.10 -15.77
N GLN A 317 -69.45 22.80 -17.06
CA GLN A 317 -69.21 21.43 -17.52
C GLN A 317 -67.74 21.05 -17.26
N TYR A 318 -67.51 20.02 -16.45
CA TYR A 318 -66.16 19.54 -16.13
C TYR A 318 -65.53 18.85 -17.35
N VAL A 319 -64.35 19.31 -17.77
CA VAL A 319 -63.53 18.66 -18.78
C VAL A 319 -62.21 18.28 -18.12
N PRO A 320 -61.85 16.99 -18.03
CA PRO A 320 -60.58 16.58 -17.46
C PRO A 320 -59.41 17.06 -18.34
N GLU A 321 -58.35 17.60 -17.73
CA GLU A 321 -57.14 17.99 -18.44
C GLU A 321 -56.52 16.77 -19.16
N GLY A 322 -56.43 16.86 -20.50
CA GLY A 322 -55.78 15.85 -21.36
C GLY A 322 -56.71 15.13 -22.35
N GLU A 323 -58.03 15.31 -22.26
CA GLU A 323 -58.98 14.72 -23.21
C GLU A 323 -59.36 15.76 -24.28
N VAL A 324 -58.73 15.65 -25.46
CA VAL A 324 -59.09 16.47 -26.63
C VAL A 324 -60.45 15.99 -27.14
N ILE A 325 -61.46 16.85 -27.05
CA ILE A 325 -62.78 16.60 -27.63
C ILE A 325 -62.58 16.51 -29.15
N ALA A 326 -62.73 15.30 -29.73
CA ALA A 326 -62.80 15.14 -31.17
C ALA A 326 -64.01 15.96 -31.69
N PRO A 327 -63.87 16.75 -32.77
CA PRO A 327 -64.95 17.60 -33.24
C PRO A 327 -66.10 16.71 -33.74
N VAL A 328 -67.31 17.06 -33.31
CA VAL A 328 -68.56 16.41 -33.70
C VAL A 328 -68.78 16.63 -35.21
N GLU A 329 -68.79 15.56 -36.01
CA GLU A 329 -69.26 15.60 -37.40
C GLU A 329 -70.77 15.89 -37.42
N GLU A 330 -71.17 16.97 -38.10
CA GLU A 330 -72.57 17.31 -38.38
C GLU A 330 -73.20 16.29 -39.36
N PRO A 331 -74.46 15.88 -39.17
CA PRO A 331 -75.14 14.98 -40.09
C PRO A 331 -75.57 15.72 -41.37
N ALA A 332 -75.19 15.16 -42.52
CA ALA A 332 -75.64 15.61 -43.83
C ALA A 332 -77.18 15.47 -43.96
N THR A 333 -77.86 16.59 -44.19
CA THR A 333 -79.28 16.64 -44.57
C THR A 333 -79.47 16.11 -45.98
N SER A 334 -80.30 15.08 -46.11
CA SER A 334 -80.82 14.53 -47.36
C SER A 334 -81.94 15.44 -47.88
N GLU A 335 -81.81 15.95 -49.10
CA GLU A 335 -82.95 16.42 -49.90
C GLU A 335 -83.22 15.36 -50.98
N ALA A 336 -84.39 14.75 -50.88
CA ALA A 336 -84.94 13.85 -51.87
C ALA A 336 -85.73 14.68 -52.90
N THR A 337 -85.46 14.45 -54.20
CA THR A 337 -86.45 14.68 -55.25
C THR A 337 -86.63 13.38 -56.03
N GLU A 338 -87.82 12.81 -55.90
CA GLU A 338 -88.53 11.94 -56.84
C GLU A 338 -88.36 12.46 -58.29
N GLU A 339 -88.45 11.71 -59.38
CA GLU A 339 -89.07 10.42 -59.68
C GLU A 339 -88.66 10.02 -61.12
N THR A 340 -89.14 8.85 -61.56
CA THR A 340 -89.33 8.37 -62.94
C THR A 340 -88.32 7.36 -63.53
N THR A 341 -88.65 6.09 -63.27
CA THR A 341 -88.95 5.04 -64.28
C THR A 341 -88.03 4.87 -65.49
N PHE A 342 -87.47 3.66 -65.66
CA PHE A 342 -88.01 2.59 -66.54
C PHE A 342 -86.89 1.69 -67.10
N PHE A 343 -86.92 0.42 -66.65
CA PHE A 343 -86.61 -0.86 -67.33
C PHE A 343 -85.32 -1.12 -68.16
N ASP A 344 -84.79 -2.32 -67.83
CA ASP A 344 -83.82 -3.23 -68.47
C ASP A 344 -82.33 -2.87 -68.58
#